data_AF-A0A3N8QM94-F1
#
_entry.id   AF-A0A3N8QM94-F1
#
_cell.length_a   1.000
_cell.length_b   1.000
_cell.length_c   1.000
_cell.angle_alpha   90.00
_cell.angle_beta   90.00
_cell.angle_gamma   90.00
#
_symmetry.space_group_name_H-M   'P 1'
#
loop_
_entity.id
_entity.type
_entity.pdbx_description
1 polymer ?
#
loop_
_entity_poly.entity_id
_entity_poly.type
_entity_poly.pdbx_seq_one_letter_code
_entity_poly.pdbx_strand_id
1 'polypeptide(L)'
;MSDVTRGLSASEAAMRLGVSAKALRLYERQGLVTPGRTMAGYRAYGPDDLARAAEIAALRALGLSLAQVANVLGGDARSLSDALATHEAALESGIQDLVGKVDRVRAVRADLARGRMPDDGELTRLLAPAATAGVAFSLPWPWAGEWFEFRDIRPLNYIIGSLGSGKTRLAHRLAEALPGAAFIGLDRLDDDGAAAFAALQADPALKTRVERTSAWLADEGATPSPALTILLAGLEADGTGALVVDMIEQDLDQPTQEALIACLRQRAGAGGMRPLFMLTRSSAVLDLSAVGPDEAIILCPANHSPPARVAPYPSAPGYEAVATCLASPATRARIARRPEAG
;
A
#
# COMPACT_ATOMS: atom_id res chain seq x y z
N MET A 1 -4.59 0.62 60.37
CA MET A 1 -5.07 1.84 59.67
C MET A 1 -4.37 1.89 58.32
N SER A 2 -5.10 1.54 57.28
CA SER A 2 -4.66 1.33 55.91
C SER A 2 -4.15 2.62 55.27
N ASP A 3 -2.92 2.56 54.74
CA ASP A 3 -2.25 3.64 54.03
C ASP A 3 -3.02 3.96 52.73
N VAL A 4 -3.60 5.16 52.65
CA VAL A 4 -4.37 5.63 51.50
C VAL A 4 -3.39 5.92 50.37
N THR A 5 -3.33 4.99 49.41
CA THR A 5 -2.44 4.99 48.24
C THR A 5 -2.32 6.39 47.61
N ARG A 6 -1.16 7.04 47.80
CA ARG A 6 -0.85 8.32 47.17
C ARG A 6 -0.85 8.11 45.65
N GLY A 7 -1.79 8.74 44.93
CA GLY A 7 -1.88 8.64 43.47
C GLY A 7 -0.59 9.12 42.80
N LEU A 8 -0.24 8.49 41.67
CA LEU A 8 1.00 8.78 40.95
C LEU A 8 0.94 10.16 40.27
N SER A 9 2.05 10.87 40.22
CA SER A 9 2.16 12.05 39.37
C SER A 9 2.08 11.68 37.88
N ALA A 10 1.81 12.65 37.02
CA ALA A 10 1.75 12.42 35.56
C ALA A 10 3.06 11.83 34.98
N SER A 11 4.21 12.15 35.58
CA SER A 11 5.51 11.63 35.13
C SER A 11 5.70 10.17 35.53
N GLU A 12 5.36 9.83 36.78
CA GLU A 12 5.46 8.46 37.28
C GLU A 12 4.44 7.54 36.60
N ALA A 13 3.22 8.01 36.39
CA ALA A 13 2.20 7.28 35.64
C ALA A 13 2.63 7.03 34.20
N ALA A 14 3.20 8.04 33.53
CA ALA A 14 3.71 7.93 32.16
C ALA A 14 4.82 6.88 32.06
N MET A 15 5.79 6.93 32.97
CA MET A 15 6.90 5.96 33.04
C MET A 15 6.39 4.55 33.28
N ARG A 16 5.47 4.36 34.23
CA ARG A 16 4.90 3.05 34.57
C ARG A 16 4.13 2.41 33.41
N LEU A 17 3.45 3.25 32.61
CA LEU A 17 2.60 2.81 31.51
C LEU A 17 3.33 2.77 30.16
N GLY A 18 4.60 3.19 30.10
CA GLY A 18 5.34 3.28 28.84
C GLY A 18 4.77 4.30 27.86
N VAL A 19 4.07 5.33 28.35
CA VAL A 19 3.47 6.39 27.52
C VAL A 19 4.06 7.76 27.85
N SER A 20 3.79 8.78 27.05
CA SER A 20 4.22 10.14 27.37
C SER A 20 3.25 10.83 28.35
N ALA A 21 3.76 11.75 29.18
CA ALA A 21 2.90 12.59 30.01
C ALA A 21 1.92 13.46 29.18
N LYS A 22 2.28 13.76 27.91
CA LYS A 22 1.39 14.42 26.95
C LYS A 22 0.21 13.51 26.54
N ALA A 23 0.44 12.20 26.42
CA ALA A 23 -0.61 11.22 26.13
C ALA A 23 -1.62 11.15 27.28
N LEU A 24 -1.16 11.09 28.54
CA LEU A 24 -2.05 11.09 29.70
C LEU A 24 -2.92 12.35 29.79
N ARG A 25 -2.36 13.53 29.47
CA ARG A 25 -3.14 14.78 29.36
C ARG A 25 -4.14 14.75 28.21
N LEU A 26 -3.79 14.10 27.11
CA LEU A 26 -4.69 13.94 25.97
C LEU A 26 -5.87 13.02 26.34
N TYR A 27 -5.63 11.93 27.07
CA TYR A 27 -6.69 11.04 27.53
C TYR A 27 -7.66 11.78 28.46
N GLU A 28 -7.13 12.59 29.39
CA GLU A 28 -7.95 13.44 30.25
C GLU A 28 -8.78 14.46 29.46
N ARG A 29 -8.18 15.17 28.49
CA ARG A 29 -8.93 16.12 27.65
C ARG A 29 -10.05 15.48 26.85
N GLN A 30 -9.90 14.22 26.48
CA GLN A 30 -10.92 13.44 25.75
C GLN A 30 -11.91 12.75 26.71
N GLY A 31 -11.81 13.01 28.03
CA GLY A 31 -12.70 12.43 29.03
C GLY A 31 -12.49 10.93 29.29
N LEU A 32 -11.40 10.34 28.78
CA LEU A 32 -11.13 8.90 28.88
C LEU A 32 -10.51 8.49 30.22
N VAL A 33 -9.86 9.44 30.90
CA VAL A 33 -9.30 9.27 32.25
C VAL A 33 -9.62 10.56 33.02
N THR A 34 -9.96 10.47 34.30
CA THR A 34 -10.26 11.67 35.11
C THR A 34 -9.46 11.61 36.40
N PRO A 35 -8.16 11.94 36.36
CA PRO A 35 -7.30 11.79 37.51
C PRO A 35 -7.70 12.77 38.62
N GLY A 36 -7.54 12.33 39.86
CA GLY A 36 -7.65 13.19 41.03
C GLY A 36 -6.60 14.30 41.02
N ARG A 37 -6.69 15.21 42.01
CA ARG A 37 -5.69 16.26 42.23
C ARG A 37 -5.19 16.24 43.66
N THR A 38 -3.90 16.49 43.83
CA THR A 38 -3.27 16.74 45.13
C THR A 38 -3.76 18.06 45.73
N MET A 39 -3.52 18.28 47.03
CA MET A 39 -3.82 19.56 47.68
C MET A 39 -3.14 20.77 47.01
N ALA A 40 -1.97 20.57 46.39
CA ALA A 40 -1.24 21.60 45.64
C ALA A 40 -1.76 21.80 44.20
N GLY A 41 -2.82 21.08 43.80
CA GLY A 41 -3.47 21.23 42.49
C GLY A 41 -2.87 20.39 41.35
N TYR A 42 -1.83 19.60 41.61
CA TYR A 42 -1.23 18.70 40.61
C TYR A 42 -2.05 17.43 40.40
N ARG A 43 -2.03 16.87 39.18
CA ARG A 43 -2.68 15.59 38.83
C ARG A 43 -2.11 14.43 39.65
N ALA A 44 -3.00 13.60 40.17
CA ALA A 44 -2.71 12.36 40.88
C ALA A 44 -3.54 11.22 40.28
N TYR A 45 -2.88 10.25 39.65
CA TYR A 45 -3.50 9.10 39.01
C TYR A 45 -3.66 7.97 40.01
N GLY A 46 -4.90 7.59 40.29
CA GLY A 46 -5.22 6.45 41.17
C GLY A 46 -5.10 5.09 40.44
N PRO A 47 -5.31 3.98 41.15
CA PRO A 47 -5.27 2.64 40.56
C PRO A 47 -6.22 2.46 39.36
N ASP A 48 -7.44 2.97 39.45
CA ASP A 48 -8.45 2.87 38.37
C ASP A 48 -8.06 3.71 37.15
N ASP A 49 -7.52 4.91 37.37
CA ASP A 49 -6.99 5.75 36.29
C ASP A 49 -5.85 5.07 35.55
N LEU A 50 -4.96 4.39 36.29
CA LEU A 50 -3.84 3.67 35.71
C LEU A 50 -4.30 2.43 34.93
N ALA A 51 -5.27 1.67 35.46
CA ALA A 51 -5.85 0.54 34.76
C ALA A 51 -6.52 0.98 33.46
N ARG A 52 -7.31 2.06 33.50
CA ARG A 52 -7.96 2.65 32.33
C ARG A 52 -6.93 3.18 31.33
N ALA A 53 -5.89 3.87 31.79
CA ALA A 53 -4.83 4.39 30.92
C ALA A 53 -4.00 3.26 30.28
N ALA A 54 -3.80 2.14 30.98
CA ALA A 54 -3.16 0.95 30.41
C ALA A 54 -4.01 0.32 29.29
N GLU A 55 -5.31 0.20 29.51
CA GLU A 55 -6.26 -0.30 28.50
C GLU A 55 -6.28 0.59 27.25
N ILE A 56 -6.33 1.91 27.44
CA ILE A 56 -6.22 2.89 26.34
C ILE A 56 -4.89 2.72 25.61
N ALA A 57 -3.77 2.56 26.33
CA ALA A 57 -2.45 2.38 25.72
C ALA A 57 -2.38 1.09 24.89
N ALA A 58 -2.97 0.00 25.37
CA ALA A 58 -3.02 -1.27 24.63
C ALA A 58 -3.84 -1.14 23.34
N LEU A 59 -5.03 -0.55 23.41
CA LEU A 59 -5.87 -0.31 22.21
C LEU A 59 -5.17 0.65 21.23
N ARG A 60 -4.47 1.66 21.73
CA ARG A 60 -3.64 2.53 20.88
C ARG A 60 -2.50 1.78 20.18
N ALA A 61 -1.90 0.78 20.84
CA ALA A 61 -0.87 -0.06 20.25
C ALA A 61 -1.41 -1.01 19.17
N LEU A 62 -2.70 -1.36 19.25
CA LEU A 62 -3.44 -2.09 18.21
C LEU A 62 -3.86 -1.22 17.01
N GLY A 63 -3.51 0.07 17.01
CA GLY A 63 -3.77 0.98 15.89
C GLY A 63 -5.06 1.80 15.99
N LEU A 64 -5.81 1.71 17.11
CA LEU A 64 -7.04 2.48 17.25
C LEU A 64 -6.77 3.99 17.42
N SER A 65 -7.62 4.81 16.80
CA SER A 65 -7.77 6.23 17.15
C SER A 65 -8.40 6.38 18.54
N LEU A 66 -8.20 7.52 19.20
CA LEU A 66 -8.81 7.75 20.52
C LEU A 66 -10.34 7.76 20.49
N ALA A 67 -10.96 8.12 19.36
CA ALA A 67 -12.40 8.03 19.18
C ALA A 67 -12.88 6.57 19.14
N GLN A 68 -12.17 5.70 18.41
CA GLN A 68 -12.46 4.26 18.40
C GLN A 68 -12.17 3.62 19.76
N VAL A 69 -11.11 4.05 20.45
CA VAL A 69 -10.87 3.64 21.85
C VAL A 69 -12.07 3.99 22.72
N ALA A 70 -12.60 5.20 22.64
CA ALA A 70 -13.80 5.58 23.38
C ALA A 70 -14.99 4.65 23.10
N ASN A 71 -15.22 4.27 21.84
CA ASN A 71 -16.28 3.35 21.45
C ASN A 71 -16.07 1.94 22.02
N VAL A 72 -14.84 1.42 21.96
CA VAL A 72 -14.49 0.11 22.52
C VAL A 72 -14.69 0.10 24.04
N LEU A 73 -14.23 1.15 24.72
CA LEU A 73 -14.43 1.30 26.17
C LEU A 73 -15.91 1.48 26.54
N GLY A 74 -16.73 1.97 25.60
CA GLY A 74 -18.20 2.03 25.68
C GLY A 74 -18.93 0.73 25.33
N GLY A 75 -18.21 -0.34 24.98
CA GLY A 75 -18.76 -1.67 24.72
C GLY A 75 -19.01 -2.01 23.25
N ASP A 76 -18.50 -1.22 22.29
CA ASP A 76 -18.62 -1.56 20.87
C ASP A 76 -17.65 -2.68 20.45
N ALA A 77 -18.16 -3.91 20.47
CA ALA A 77 -17.40 -5.11 20.10
C ALA A 77 -16.91 -5.11 18.64
N ARG A 78 -17.59 -4.38 17.73
CA ARG A 78 -17.18 -4.32 16.31
C ARG A 78 -15.89 -3.54 16.16
N SER A 79 -15.80 -2.36 16.79
CA SER A 79 -14.58 -1.55 16.79
C SER A 79 -13.36 -2.32 17.33
N LEU A 80 -13.55 -3.19 18.33
CA LEU A 80 -12.49 -4.04 18.85
C LEU A 80 -12.12 -5.17 17.87
N SER A 81 -13.12 -5.84 17.30
CA SER A 81 -12.91 -6.90 16.31
C SER A 81 -12.14 -6.41 15.09
N ASP A 82 -12.50 -5.25 14.54
CA ASP A 82 -11.84 -4.68 13.36
C ASP A 82 -10.37 -4.35 13.64
N ALA A 83 -10.08 -3.85 14.84
CA ALA A 83 -8.71 -3.54 15.24
C ALA A 83 -7.88 -4.79 15.47
N LEU A 84 -8.46 -5.84 16.07
CA LEU A 84 -7.78 -7.12 16.24
C LEU A 84 -7.48 -7.77 14.88
N ALA A 85 -8.42 -7.74 13.94
CA ALA A 85 -8.21 -8.23 12.58
C ALA A 85 -7.10 -7.44 11.84
N THR A 86 -7.06 -6.11 12.02
CA THR A 86 -5.99 -5.27 11.47
C THR A 86 -4.62 -5.62 12.08
N HIS A 87 -4.58 -5.86 13.39
CA HIS A 87 -3.36 -6.24 14.08
C HIS A 87 -2.88 -7.64 13.69
N GLU A 88 -3.81 -8.60 13.55
CA GLU A 88 -3.54 -9.94 13.04
C GLU A 88 -2.90 -9.89 11.65
N ALA A 89 -3.50 -9.15 10.71
CA ALA A 89 -2.93 -8.97 9.37
C ALA A 89 -1.52 -8.33 9.40
N ALA A 90 -1.27 -7.38 10.30
CA ALA A 90 0.05 -6.78 10.47
C ALA A 90 1.08 -7.79 11.02
N LEU A 91 0.69 -8.65 11.96
CA LEU A 91 1.53 -9.72 12.49
C LEU A 91 1.83 -10.77 11.42
N GLU A 92 0.83 -11.18 10.63
CA GLU A 92 1.01 -12.11 9.51
C GLU A 92 2.00 -11.55 8.49
N SER A 93 1.87 -10.27 8.12
CA SER A 93 2.85 -9.59 7.26
C SER A 93 4.24 -9.60 7.88
N GLY A 94 4.36 -9.33 9.18
CA GLY A 94 5.63 -9.39 9.89
C GLY A 94 6.26 -10.80 9.88
N ILE A 95 5.45 -11.85 9.97
CA ILE A 95 5.90 -13.24 9.85
C ILE A 95 6.48 -13.48 8.46
N GLN A 96 5.79 -13.06 7.39
CA GLN A 96 6.29 -13.22 6.02
C GLN A 96 7.61 -12.47 5.81
N ASP A 97 7.73 -11.25 6.35
CA ASP A 97 8.98 -10.50 6.30
C ASP A 97 10.14 -11.21 7.02
N LEU A 98 9.86 -11.80 8.18
CA LEU A 98 10.84 -12.58 8.93
C LEU A 98 11.25 -13.84 8.19
N VAL A 99 10.31 -14.56 7.57
CA VAL A 99 10.59 -15.71 6.70
C VAL A 99 11.51 -15.28 5.55
N GLY A 100 11.17 -14.20 4.83
CA GLY A 100 12.00 -13.68 3.75
C GLY A 100 13.41 -13.27 4.22
N LYS A 101 13.56 -12.71 5.42
CA LYS A 101 14.88 -12.43 6.02
C LYS A 101 15.65 -13.72 6.28
N VAL A 102 15.00 -14.75 6.84
CA VAL A 102 15.62 -16.05 7.10
C VAL A 102 16.12 -16.69 5.81
N ASP A 103 15.34 -16.65 4.74
CA ASP A 103 15.73 -17.25 3.46
C ASP A 103 16.91 -16.52 2.80
N ARG A 104 16.96 -15.18 2.88
CA ARG A 104 18.15 -14.43 2.45
C ARG A 104 19.40 -14.80 3.23
N VAL A 105 19.29 -14.94 4.57
CA VAL A 105 20.41 -15.40 5.40
C VAL A 105 20.85 -16.81 5.01
N ARG A 106 19.91 -17.72 4.72
CA ARG A 106 20.21 -19.08 4.26
C ARG A 106 20.94 -19.08 2.91
N ALA A 107 20.52 -18.24 1.96
CA ALA A 107 21.16 -18.12 0.65
C ALA A 107 22.62 -17.69 0.79
N VAL A 108 22.88 -16.62 1.54
CA VAL A 108 24.25 -16.11 1.78
C VAL A 108 25.11 -17.15 2.49
N ARG A 109 24.57 -17.86 3.48
CA ARG A 109 25.28 -18.98 4.12
C ARG A 109 25.63 -20.09 3.14
N ALA A 110 24.75 -20.39 2.18
CA ALA A 110 24.97 -21.41 1.18
C ALA A 110 26.01 -21.01 0.13
N ASP A 111 26.10 -19.72 -0.24
CA ASP A 111 27.13 -19.21 -1.15
C ASP A 111 28.52 -19.16 -0.49
N LEU A 112 28.57 -18.76 0.79
CA LEU A 112 29.78 -18.86 1.61
C LEU A 112 30.29 -20.30 1.70
N ALA A 113 29.40 -21.28 1.89
CA ALA A 113 29.76 -22.70 1.90
C ALA A 113 30.32 -23.20 0.55
N ARG A 114 29.99 -22.52 -0.55
CA ARG A 114 30.51 -22.76 -1.90
C ARG A 114 31.78 -21.95 -2.22
N GLY A 115 32.34 -21.24 -1.23
CA GLY A 115 33.55 -20.41 -1.38
C GLY A 115 33.33 -19.08 -2.12
N ARG A 116 32.07 -18.68 -2.34
CA ARG A 116 31.74 -17.38 -2.92
C ARG A 116 31.51 -16.37 -1.81
N MET A 117 32.27 -15.27 -1.85
CA MET A 117 32.02 -14.13 -0.98
C MET A 117 30.77 -13.38 -1.47
N PRO A 118 29.94 -12.84 -0.55
CA PRO A 118 28.85 -11.97 -0.92
C PRO A 118 29.38 -10.73 -1.63
N ASP A 119 28.64 -10.22 -2.59
CA ASP A 119 29.00 -9.02 -3.34
C ASP A 119 29.01 -7.80 -2.42
N ASP A 120 29.72 -6.74 -2.81
CA ASP A 120 29.73 -5.49 -2.04
C ASP A 120 28.31 -4.97 -1.81
N GLY A 121 27.99 -4.70 -0.53
CA GLY A 121 26.67 -4.22 -0.10
C GLY A 121 25.58 -5.30 0.04
N GLU A 122 25.86 -6.57 -0.26
CA GLU A 122 24.91 -7.68 -0.04
C GLU A 122 24.65 -7.92 1.45
N LEU A 123 25.71 -7.87 2.28
CA LEU A 123 25.60 -7.92 3.74
C LEU A 123 24.81 -6.72 4.30
N THR A 124 24.94 -5.54 3.69
CA THR A 124 24.15 -4.37 4.05
C THR A 124 22.67 -4.56 3.72
N ARG A 125 22.34 -5.23 2.59
CA ARG A 125 20.97 -5.59 2.21
C ARG A 125 20.35 -6.68 3.10
N LEU A 126 21.17 -7.55 3.71
CA LEU A 126 20.72 -8.52 4.72
C LEU A 126 20.31 -7.87 6.04
N LEU A 127 21.07 -6.86 6.47
CA LEU A 127 20.91 -6.19 7.76
C LEU A 127 19.98 -4.97 7.70
N ALA A 128 19.81 -4.38 6.52
CA ALA A 128 18.77 -3.41 6.31
C ALA A 128 17.43 -4.07 6.68
N PRO A 129 16.56 -3.45 7.50
CA PRO A 129 15.13 -3.72 7.33
C PRO A 129 14.92 -3.54 5.83
N ALA A 130 14.40 -4.58 5.13
CA ALA A 130 14.33 -4.62 3.67
C ALA A 130 14.18 -3.19 3.19
N ALA A 131 15.20 -2.62 2.54
CA ALA A 131 15.21 -1.20 2.23
C ALA A 131 14.12 -0.99 1.21
N THR A 132 12.92 -0.90 1.72
CA THR A 132 11.69 -0.92 0.99
C THR A 132 11.59 0.49 0.54
N ALA A 133 11.90 0.72 -0.74
CA ALA A 133 11.50 1.95 -1.39
C ALA A 133 10.08 2.24 -0.91
N GLY A 134 9.95 3.38 -0.24
CA GLY A 134 8.75 3.75 0.47
C GLY A 134 8.51 5.22 0.18
N VAL A 135 7.25 5.60 0.21
CA VAL A 135 6.84 6.96 -0.11
C VAL A 135 5.81 7.40 0.91
N ALA A 136 5.96 8.63 1.38
CA ALA A 136 5.07 9.19 2.37
C ALA A 136 4.73 10.64 2.03
N PHE A 137 3.45 10.98 2.13
CA PHE A 137 2.93 12.31 1.84
C PHE A 137 1.54 12.51 2.43
N SER A 138 1.13 13.77 2.56
CA SER A 138 -0.28 14.11 2.77
C SER A 138 -1.08 13.83 1.51
N LEU A 139 -2.18 13.09 1.67
CA LEU A 139 -3.08 12.72 0.58
C LEU A 139 -3.80 13.95 0.02
N PRO A 140 -4.00 14.02 -1.31
CA PRO A 140 -4.81 15.07 -1.91
C PRO A 140 -6.30 14.90 -1.57
N TRP A 141 -7.15 15.82 -2.02
CA TRP A 141 -8.60 15.58 -2.04
C TRP A 141 -8.88 14.26 -2.81
N PRO A 142 -9.80 13.37 -2.36
CA PRO A 142 -10.84 13.56 -1.36
C PRO A 142 -10.45 13.29 0.11
N TRP A 143 -9.19 12.99 0.41
CA TRP A 143 -8.75 12.52 1.73
C TRP A 143 -8.31 13.62 2.70
N ALA A 144 -8.67 14.87 2.42
CA ALA A 144 -8.47 16.02 3.32
C ALA A 144 -7.06 16.18 3.93
N GLY A 145 -6.00 15.78 3.22
CA GLY A 145 -4.62 15.94 3.71
C GLY A 145 -4.14 14.86 4.67
N GLU A 146 -4.90 13.77 4.86
CA GLU A 146 -4.53 12.66 5.74
C GLU A 146 -3.15 12.09 5.38
N TRP A 147 -2.38 11.71 6.39
CA TRP A 147 -1.04 11.18 6.19
C TRP A 147 -1.10 9.78 5.58
N PHE A 148 -0.43 9.59 4.45
CA PHE A 148 -0.28 8.31 3.79
C PHE A 148 1.19 7.92 3.73
N GLU A 149 1.45 6.67 4.07
CA GLU A 149 2.75 6.04 3.93
C GLU A 149 2.56 4.69 3.24
N PHE A 150 3.25 4.50 2.12
CA PHE A 150 3.31 3.23 1.43
C PHE A 150 4.74 2.71 1.49
N ARG A 151 4.91 1.62 2.24
CA ARG A 151 6.16 0.87 2.36
C ARG A 151 6.12 -0.32 1.41
N ASP A 152 7.26 -0.97 1.26
CA ASP A 152 7.40 -2.19 0.48
C ASP A 152 6.92 -2.05 -0.96
N ILE A 153 7.32 -0.97 -1.64
CA ILE A 153 7.04 -0.81 -3.07
C ILE A 153 7.59 -2.03 -3.80
N ARG A 154 6.69 -2.76 -4.45
CA ARG A 154 7.02 -3.96 -5.22
C ARG A 154 7.43 -3.58 -6.65
N PRO A 155 8.02 -4.48 -7.44
CA PRO A 155 8.20 -4.24 -8.87
C PRO A 155 6.89 -3.88 -9.58
N LEU A 156 5.78 -4.55 -9.23
CA LEU A 156 4.45 -4.28 -9.78
C LEU A 156 3.49 -3.85 -8.67
N ASN A 157 2.82 -2.71 -8.84
CA ASN A 157 1.89 -2.17 -7.85
C ASN A 157 0.59 -1.76 -8.55
N TYR A 158 -0.52 -2.39 -8.21
CA TYR A 158 -1.83 -2.11 -8.78
C TYR A 158 -2.55 -1.05 -7.96
N ILE A 159 -3.06 -0.01 -8.60
CA ILE A 159 -3.92 1.00 -7.99
C ILE A 159 -5.35 0.75 -8.48
N ILE A 160 -6.20 0.26 -7.58
CA ILE A 160 -7.58 -0.12 -7.84
C ILE A 160 -8.52 0.80 -7.07
N GLY A 161 -9.67 1.11 -7.66
CA GLY A 161 -10.74 1.78 -6.94
C GLY A 161 -11.91 2.11 -7.85
N SER A 162 -13.09 2.32 -7.25
CA SER A 162 -14.29 2.71 -7.98
C SER A 162 -14.12 4.05 -8.72
N LEU A 163 -15.04 4.37 -9.63
CA LEU A 163 -15.08 5.70 -10.25
C LEU A 163 -15.27 6.76 -9.16
N GLY A 164 -14.48 7.83 -9.19
CA GLY A 164 -14.55 8.90 -8.18
C GLY A 164 -13.88 8.58 -6.84
N SER A 165 -13.24 7.42 -6.66
CA SER A 165 -12.51 7.05 -5.43
C SER A 165 -11.26 7.91 -5.14
N GLY A 166 -10.81 8.71 -6.11
CA GLY A 166 -9.57 9.50 -6.01
C GLY A 166 -8.31 8.80 -6.51
N LYS A 167 -8.39 7.55 -7.00
CA LYS A 167 -7.22 6.77 -7.47
C LYS A 167 -6.28 7.51 -8.44
N THR A 168 -6.81 8.26 -9.40
CA THR A 168 -5.98 9.04 -10.35
C THR A 168 -5.22 10.15 -9.64
N ARG A 169 -5.81 10.78 -8.62
CA ARG A 169 -5.11 11.79 -7.80
C ARG A 169 -4.03 11.17 -6.92
N LEU A 170 -4.26 9.96 -6.39
CA LEU A 170 -3.21 9.20 -5.71
C LEU A 170 -2.06 8.89 -6.67
N ALA A 171 -2.37 8.47 -7.90
CA ALA A 171 -1.39 8.16 -8.93
C ALA A 171 -0.49 9.37 -9.27
N HIS A 172 -1.09 10.54 -9.51
CA HIS A 172 -0.33 11.78 -9.71
C HIS A 172 0.54 12.10 -8.50
N ARG A 173 -0.03 12.02 -7.29
CA ARG A 173 0.72 12.34 -6.07
C ARG A 173 1.89 11.37 -5.85
N LEU A 174 1.74 10.09 -6.20
CA LEU A 174 2.82 9.11 -6.18
C LEU A 174 3.95 9.48 -7.15
N ALA A 175 3.61 9.84 -8.40
CA ALA A 175 4.60 10.27 -9.39
C ALA A 175 5.36 11.54 -8.95
N GLU A 176 4.69 12.47 -8.28
CA GLU A 176 5.33 13.67 -7.72
C GLU A 176 6.22 13.39 -6.50
N ALA A 177 5.83 12.42 -5.67
CA ALA A 177 6.52 12.13 -4.42
C ALA A 177 7.72 11.18 -4.59
N LEU A 178 7.68 10.32 -5.62
CA LEU A 178 8.74 9.36 -5.90
C LEU A 178 9.88 10.03 -6.69
N PRO A 179 11.14 9.95 -6.22
CA PRO A 179 12.27 10.59 -6.91
C PRO A 179 12.44 10.08 -8.34
N GLY A 180 12.44 11.01 -9.30
CA GLY A 180 12.64 10.71 -10.72
C GLY A 180 11.52 9.89 -11.37
N ALA A 181 10.37 9.74 -10.70
CA ALA A 181 9.25 9.00 -11.26
C ALA A 181 8.58 9.76 -12.41
N ALA A 182 8.03 9.01 -13.36
CA ALA A 182 7.28 9.55 -14.49
C ALA A 182 5.83 9.07 -14.45
N PHE A 183 4.91 9.95 -14.85
CA PHE A 183 3.50 9.62 -15.02
C PHE A 183 3.20 9.47 -16.52
N ILE A 184 2.61 8.33 -16.89
CA ILE A 184 2.16 8.01 -18.25
C ILE A 184 0.63 8.04 -18.21
N GLY A 185 0.05 9.20 -18.56
CA GLY A 185 -1.39 9.41 -18.56
C GLY A 185 -2.08 8.86 -19.81
N LEU A 186 -3.39 9.06 -19.88
CA LEU A 186 -4.21 8.74 -21.05
C LEU A 186 -3.96 9.69 -22.23
N ASP A 187 -3.46 10.89 -21.96
CA ASP A 187 -2.99 11.87 -22.94
C ASP A 187 -1.90 11.32 -23.88
N ARG A 188 -1.26 10.20 -23.51
CA ARG A 188 -0.38 9.45 -24.42
C ARG A 188 -1.04 9.04 -25.74
N LEU A 189 -2.37 8.90 -25.74
CA LEU A 189 -3.17 8.53 -26.91
C LEU A 189 -3.70 9.73 -27.69
N ASP A 190 -3.50 10.96 -27.18
CA ASP A 190 -3.91 12.18 -27.88
C ASP A 190 -3.12 12.32 -29.19
N ASP A 191 -3.75 12.96 -30.18
CA ASP A 191 -3.18 13.16 -31.52
C ASP A 191 -2.60 11.87 -32.14
N ASP A 192 -3.33 10.76 -31.98
CA ASP A 192 -2.93 9.40 -32.40
C ASP A 192 -1.55 8.96 -31.87
N GLY A 193 -1.16 9.47 -30.70
CA GLY A 193 0.12 9.17 -30.06
C GLY A 193 1.34 9.81 -30.73
N ALA A 194 1.16 10.93 -31.42
CA ALA A 194 2.22 11.63 -32.16
C ALA A 194 3.51 11.81 -31.33
N ALA A 195 3.39 12.14 -30.04
CA ALA A 195 4.55 12.30 -29.15
C ALA A 195 5.36 11.01 -28.98
N ALA A 196 4.70 9.86 -28.80
CA ALA A 196 5.35 8.57 -28.67
C ALA A 196 6.05 8.17 -29.97
N PHE A 197 5.38 8.32 -31.11
CA PHE A 197 6.00 8.03 -32.41
C PHE A 197 7.18 8.96 -32.72
N ALA A 198 7.09 10.24 -32.40
CA ALA A 198 8.20 11.18 -32.53
C ALA A 198 9.41 10.74 -31.67
N ALA A 199 9.18 10.30 -30.44
CA ALA A 199 10.23 9.77 -29.57
C ALA A 199 10.90 8.51 -30.17
N LEU A 200 10.12 7.58 -30.73
CA LEU A 200 10.65 6.37 -31.39
C LEU A 200 11.46 6.70 -32.66
N GLN A 201 11.10 7.76 -33.39
CA GLN A 201 11.89 8.21 -34.54
C GLN A 201 13.19 8.90 -34.11
N ALA A 202 13.16 9.63 -32.99
CA ALA A 202 14.33 10.33 -32.45
C ALA A 202 15.34 9.39 -31.77
N ASP A 203 14.87 8.27 -31.20
CA ASP A 203 15.70 7.30 -30.49
C ASP A 203 15.58 5.87 -31.08
N PRO A 204 16.53 5.49 -31.98
CA PRO A 204 16.58 4.15 -32.56
C PRO A 204 16.79 3.02 -31.54
N ALA A 205 17.44 3.29 -30.40
CA ALA A 205 17.69 2.29 -29.37
C ALA A 205 16.39 1.98 -28.61
N LEU A 206 15.62 3.02 -28.24
CA LEU A 206 14.28 2.86 -27.69
C LEU A 206 13.37 2.09 -28.67
N LYS A 207 13.37 2.48 -29.94
CA LYS A 207 12.60 1.78 -30.98
C LYS A 207 12.93 0.29 -31.05
N THR A 208 14.21 -0.06 -31.00
CA THR A 208 14.66 -1.47 -31.00
C THR A 208 14.14 -2.23 -29.77
N ARG A 209 14.12 -1.61 -28.58
CA ARG A 209 13.55 -2.24 -27.38
C ARG A 209 12.05 -2.45 -27.51
N VAL A 210 11.32 -1.44 -27.98
CA VAL A 210 9.86 -1.51 -28.22
C VAL A 210 9.52 -2.60 -29.22
N GLU A 211 10.21 -2.67 -30.35
CA GLU A 211 10.00 -3.70 -31.38
C GLU A 211 10.28 -5.11 -30.84
N ARG A 212 11.36 -5.27 -30.05
CA ARG A 212 11.67 -6.56 -29.40
C ARG A 212 10.58 -7.00 -28.43
N THR A 213 10.12 -6.09 -27.57
CA THR A 213 9.05 -6.39 -26.62
C THR A 213 7.73 -6.68 -27.34
N SER A 214 7.40 -5.90 -28.38
CA SER A 214 6.20 -6.09 -29.20
C SER A 214 6.20 -7.46 -29.90
N ALA A 215 7.34 -7.87 -30.47
CA ALA A 215 7.49 -9.18 -31.10
C ALA A 215 7.28 -10.32 -30.10
N TRP A 216 7.89 -10.23 -28.91
CA TRP A 216 7.69 -11.21 -27.85
C TRP A 216 6.21 -11.30 -27.42
N LEU A 217 5.54 -10.15 -27.27
CA LEU A 217 4.12 -10.13 -26.93
C LEU A 217 3.24 -10.76 -28.03
N ALA A 218 3.57 -10.52 -29.30
CA ALA A 218 2.87 -11.13 -30.42
C ALA A 218 3.03 -12.66 -30.45
N ASP A 219 4.22 -13.17 -30.09
CA ASP A 219 4.46 -14.62 -29.94
C ASP A 219 3.61 -15.22 -28.81
N GLU A 220 3.32 -14.44 -27.76
CA GLU A 220 2.41 -14.80 -26.65
C GLU A 220 0.92 -14.54 -26.97
N GLY A 221 0.59 -14.15 -28.21
CA GLY A 221 -0.79 -13.99 -28.68
C GLY A 221 -1.37 -12.57 -28.57
N ALA A 222 -0.55 -11.55 -28.29
CA ALA A 222 -0.98 -10.15 -28.36
C ALA A 222 -1.24 -9.71 -29.80
N THR A 223 -2.20 -8.79 -29.98
CA THR A 223 -2.46 -8.12 -31.25
C THR A 223 -1.66 -6.82 -31.34
N PRO A 224 -0.75 -6.66 -32.31
CA PRO A 224 -0.05 -5.40 -32.51
C PRO A 224 -1.03 -4.26 -32.79
N SER A 225 -0.89 -3.15 -32.07
CA SER A 225 -1.74 -1.98 -32.24
C SER A 225 -0.97 -0.67 -31.98
N PRO A 226 -1.47 0.48 -32.47
CA PRO A 226 -0.91 1.78 -32.11
C PRO A 226 -0.91 2.00 -30.60
N ALA A 227 -2.00 1.66 -29.90
CA ALA A 227 -2.12 1.80 -28.46
C ALA A 227 -1.05 0.99 -27.70
N LEU A 228 -0.78 -0.26 -28.13
CA LEU A 228 0.29 -1.08 -27.55
C LEU A 228 1.66 -0.44 -27.80
N THR A 229 1.91 0.02 -29.03
CA THR A 229 3.19 0.65 -29.40
C THR A 229 3.46 1.91 -28.58
N ILE A 230 2.45 2.76 -28.40
CA ILE A 230 2.51 3.98 -27.59
C ILE A 230 2.80 3.64 -26.12
N LEU A 231 2.11 2.64 -25.56
CA LEU A 231 2.33 2.20 -24.18
C LEU A 231 3.77 1.67 -24.00
N LEU A 232 4.23 0.81 -24.91
CA LEU A 232 5.58 0.26 -24.87
C LEU A 232 6.65 1.34 -24.99
N ALA A 233 6.43 2.38 -25.81
CA ALA A 233 7.36 3.52 -25.89
C ALA A 233 7.57 4.18 -24.53
N GLY A 234 6.50 4.33 -23.74
CA GLY A 234 6.60 4.84 -22.36
C GLY A 234 7.25 3.84 -21.39
N LEU A 235 6.88 2.55 -21.46
CA LEU A 235 7.42 1.51 -20.58
C LEU A 235 8.92 1.27 -20.79
N GLU A 236 9.39 1.34 -22.04
CA GLU A 236 10.78 1.09 -22.46
C GLU A 236 11.66 2.35 -22.45
N ALA A 237 11.09 3.53 -22.22
CA ALA A 237 11.85 4.79 -22.14
C ALA A 237 12.90 4.72 -21.02
N ASP A 238 14.09 5.26 -21.29
CA ASP A 238 15.19 5.24 -20.31
C ASP A 238 14.80 5.95 -19.00
N GLY A 239 15.32 5.44 -17.89
CA GLY A 239 15.12 6.03 -16.57
C GLY A 239 15.10 4.99 -15.46
N THR A 240 15.62 5.36 -14.29
CA THR A 240 15.70 4.50 -13.11
C THR A 240 14.58 4.75 -12.09
N GLY A 241 13.84 5.85 -12.23
CA GLY A 241 12.71 6.19 -11.37
C GLY A 241 11.49 5.31 -11.63
N ALA A 242 10.53 5.33 -10.71
CA ALA A 242 9.30 4.56 -10.87
C ALA A 242 8.45 5.08 -12.05
N LEU A 243 7.64 4.21 -12.63
CA LEU A 243 6.59 4.61 -13.56
C LEU A 243 5.22 4.53 -12.89
N VAL A 244 4.36 5.49 -13.20
CA VAL A 244 2.95 5.45 -12.84
C VAL A 244 2.12 5.54 -14.12
N VAL A 245 1.42 4.47 -14.48
CA VAL A 245 0.68 4.34 -15.73
C VAL A 245 -0.81 4.38 -15.46
N ASP A 246 -1.51 5.36 -16.04
CA ASP A 246 -2.97 5.42 -15.97
C ASP A 246 -3.60 4.46 -16.98
N MET A 247 -4.54 3.63 -16.51
CA MET A 247 -5.29 2.66 -17.30
C MET A 247 -4.40 1.89 -18.28
N ILE A 248 -3.59 0.96 -17.75
CA ILE A 248 -2.61 0.23 -18.57
C ILE A 248 -3.27 -0.57 -19.71
N GLU A 249 -4.51 -1.01 -19.51
CA GLU A 249 -5.30 -1.77 -20.49
C GLU A 249 -5.97 -0.92 -21.58
N GLN A 250 -5.85 0.42 -21.55
CA GLN A 250 -6.61 1.29 -22.44
C GLN A 250 -6.33 0.95 -23.92
N ASP A 251 -7.40 0.70 -24.68
CA ASP A 251 -7.41 0.32 -26.09
C ASP A 251 -6.60 -0.93 -26.45
N LEU A 252 -6.37 -1.81 -25.47
CA LEU A 252 -5.78 -3.14 -25.67
C LEU A 252 -6.89 -4.20 -25.63
N ASP A 253 -6.84 -5.17 -26.53
CA ASP A 253 -7.70 -6.35 -26.44
C ASP A 253 -7.27 -7.26 -25.27
N GLN A 254 -8.13 -8.18 -24.87
CA GLN A 254 -7.87 -9.03 -23.71
C GLN A 254 -6.61 -9.90 -23.88
N PRO A 255 -6.37 -10.60 -25.02
CA PRO A 255 -5.12 -11.36 -25.23
C PRO A 255 -3.87 -10.49 -25.07
N THR A 256 -3.89 -9.26 -25.58
CA THR A 256 -2.77 -8.31 -25.42
C THR A 256 -2.54 -7.93 -23.96
N GLN A 257 -3.61 -7.74 -23.18
CA GLN A 257 -3.50 -7.45 -21.75
C GLN A 257 -2.89 -8.63 -20.97
N GLU A 258 -3.30 -9.86 -21.28
CA GLU A 258 -2.79 -11.09 -20.66
C GLU A 258 -1.31 -11.30 -20.98
N ALA A 259 -0.92 -11.16 -22.26
CA ALA A 259 0.47 -11.24 -22.69
C ALA A 259 1.34 -10.12 -22.06
N LEU A 260 0.81 -8.89 -21.98
CA LEU A 260 1.51 -7.76 -21.37
C LEU A 260 1.79 -8.02 -19.89
N ILE A 261 0.80 -8.45 -19.12
CA ILE A 261 1.04 -8.69 -17.69
C ILE A 261 1.95 -9.89 -17.45
N ALA A 262 1.89 -10.94 -18.29
CA ALA A 262 2.83 -12.04 -18.25
C ALA A 262 4.28 -11.56 -18.47
N CYS A 263 4.51 -10.70 -19.47
CA CYS A 263 5.80 -10.06 -19.72
C CYS A 263 6.31 -9.29 -18.49
N LEU A 264 5.45 -8.44 -17.92
CA LEU A 264 5.80 -7.60 -16.77
C LEU A 264 6.13 -8.44 -15.53
N ARG A 265 5.40 -9.53 -15.27
CA ARG A 265 5.69 -10.48 -14.19
C ARG A 265 7.02 -11.21 -14.40
N GLN A 266 7.31 -11.63 -15.63
CA GLN A 266 8.59 -12.27 -15.94
C GLN A 266 9.77 -11.31 -15.67
N ARG A 267 9.63 -10.03 -16.05
CA ARG A 267 10.64 -8.99 -15.77
C ARG A 267 10.80 -8.70 -14.29
N ALA A 268 9.68 -8.65 -13.55
CA ALA A 268 9.70 -8.47 -12.11
C ALA A 268 10.52 -9.57 -11.42
N GLY A 269 10.29 -10.85 -11.79
CA GLY A 269 11.00 -12.00 -11.21
C GLY A 269 12.48 -12.09 -11.61
N ALA A 270 12.88 -11.52 -12.76
CA ALA A 270 14.28 -11.45 -13.18
C ALA A 270 15.11 -10.42 -12.38
N GLY A 271 14.45 -9.51 -11.65
CA GLY A 271 15.10 -8.45 -10.88
C GLY A 271 15.54 -7.26 -11.72
N GLY A 272 15.82 -6.14 -11.05
CA GLY A 272 16.30 -4.90 -11.72
C GLY A 272 15.21 -4.10 -12.45
N MET A 273 13.96 -4.52 -12.41
CA MET A 273 12.82 -3.76 -12.90
C MET A 273 12.59 -2.52 -12.04
N ARG A 274 12.48 -1.33 -12.66
CA ARG A 274 12.03 -0.12 -11.96
C ARG A 274 10.58 -0.30 -11.48
N PRO A 275 10.19 0.21 -10.29
CA PRO A 275 8.83 0.04 -9.81
C PRO A 275 7.80 0.59 -10.79
N LEU A 276 6.75 -0.18 -11.03
CA LEU A 276 5.65 0.16 -11.92
C LEU A 276 4.35 0.20 -11.12
N PHE A 277 3.72 1.37 -11.06
CA PHE A 277 2.39 1.58 -10.52
C PHE A 277 1.40 1.63 -11.68
N MET A 278 0.32 0.85 -11.62
CA MET A 278 -0.63 0.73 -12.73
C MET A 278 -2.04 0.93 -12.21
N LEU A 279 -2.74 1.90 -12.78
CA LEU A 279 -4.20 1.97 -12.64
C LEU A 279 -4.79 0.94 -13.59
N THR A 280 -5.65 0.09 -13.06
CA THR A 280 -6.37 -0.88 -13.87
C THR A 280 -7.75 -1.16 -13.29
N ARG A 281 -8.64 -1.64 -14.15
CA ARG A 281 -9.93 -2.24 -13.81
C ARG A 281 -10.12 -3.57 -14.55
N SER A 282 -9.08 -4.07 -15.20
CA SER A 282 -9.13 -5.29 -15.99
C SER A 282 -8.76 -6.49 -15.15
N SER A 283 -9.63 -7.50 -15.12
CA SER A 283 -9.33 -8.80 -14.52
C SER A 283 -8.28 -9.59 -15.31
N ALA A 284 -8.03 -9.21 -16.58
CA ALA A 284 -6.95 -9.80 -17.38
C ALA A 284 -5.57 -9.27 -16.95
N VAL A 285 -5.52 -8.01 -16.50
CA VAL A 285 -4.30 -7.39 -15.95
C VAL A 285 -4.11 -7.79 -14.48
N LEU A 286 -5.16 -7.72 -13.67
CA LEU A 286 -5.10 -8.09 -12.26
C LEU A 286 -5.99 -9.31 -11.99
N ASP A 287 -5.39 -10.49 -12.12
CA ASP A 287 -5.94 -11.74 -11.59
C ASP A 287 -5.50 -11.90 -10.13
N LEU A 288 -6.46 -11.80 -9.20
CA LEU A 288 -6.22 -11.91 -7.76
C LEU A 288 -5.67 -13.27 -7.35
N SER A 289 -5.94 -14.34 -8.10
CA SER A 289 -5.43 -15.67 -7.80
C SER A 289 -3.96 -15.87 -8.19
N ALA A 290 -3.43 -14.98 -9.05
CA ALA A 290 -2.09 -15.05 -9.59
C ALA A 290 -1.11 -14.03 -8.99
N VAL A 291 -1.55 -13.23 -8.01
CA VAL A 291 -0.73 -12.18 -7.38
C VAL A 291 0.42 -12.81 -6.60
N GLY A 292 1.65 -12.56 -7.05
CA GLY A 292 2.87 -13.07 -6.43
C GLY A 292 3.53 -12.14 -5.39
N PRO A 293 4.72 -12.52 -4.88
CA PRO A 293 5.47 -11.74 -3.90
C PRO A 293 6.04 -10.42 -4.45
N ASP A 294 6.14 -10.29 -5.78
CA ASP A 294 6.62 -9.10 -6.50
C ASP A 294 5.49 -8.15 -6.89
N GLU A 295 4.30 -8.37 -6.35
CA GLU A 295 3.09 -7.63 -6.64
C GLU A 295 2.47 -7.06 -5.36
N ALA A 296 1.91 -5.84 -5.44
CA ALA A 296 1.13 -5.24 -4.37
C ALA A 296 -0.15 -4.62 -4.92
N ILE A 297 -1.23 -4.66 -4.14
CA ILE A 297 -2.50 -4.03 -4.49
C ILE A 297 -2.75 -2.87 -3.53
N ILE A 298 -3.07 -1.70 -4.08
CA ILE A 298 -3.48 -0.50 -3.37
C ILE A 298 -4.94 -0.23 -3.74
N LEU A 299 -5.84 -0.33 -2.77
CA LEU A 299 -7.24 0.02 -2.94
C LEU A 299 -7.48 1.47 -2.54
N CYS A 300 -8.15 2.22 -3.39
CA CYS A 300 -8.80 3.50 -3.11
C CYS A 300 -10.31 3.25 -2.90
N PRO A 301 -10.80 3.21 -1.64
CA PRO A 301 -12.18 2.86 -1.34
C PRO A 301 -13.20 3.92 -1.81
N ALA A 302 -14.43 3.48 -2.09
CA ALA A 302 -15.51 4.35 -2.54
C ALA A 302 -15.99 5.35 -1.48
N ASN A 303 -15.81 5.03 -0.20
CA ASN A 303 -16.18 5.88 0.93
C ASN A 303 -15.12 6.95 1.26
N HIS A 304 -14.09 7.09 0.43
CA HIS A 304 -12.98 8.03 0.61
C HIS A 304 -12.21 7.87 1.92
N SER A 305 -12.23 6.67 2.50
CA SER A 305 -11.19 6.29 3.47
C SER A 305 -9.82 6.26 2.78
N PRO A 306 -8.71 6.42 3.53
CA PRO A 306 -7.36 6.41 2.96
C PRO A 306 -7.09 5.19 2.10
N PRO A 307 -6.25 5.34 1.05
CA PRO A 307 -5.78 4.19 0.30
C PRO A 307 -5.07 3.19 1.21
N ALA A 308 -5.34 1.91 1.01
CA ALA A 308 -4.81 0.84 1.83
C ALA A 308 -4.26 -0.30 0.96
N ARG A 309 -3.24 -1.00 1.48
CA ARG A 309 -2.78 -2.24 0.85
C ARG A 309 -3.84 -3.34 1.05
N VAL A 310 -4.09 -4.11 -0.01
CA VAL A 310 -5.01 -5.25 0.02
C VAL A 310 -4.23 -6.52 -0.24
N ALA A 311 -4.41 -7.52 0.62
CA ALA A 311 -3.85 -8.84 0.39
C ALA A 311 -4.74 -9.63 -0.59
N PRO A 312 -4.15 -10.45 -1.47
CA PRO A 312 -4.86 -11.08 -2.59
C PRO A 312 -5.55 -12.40 -2.19
N TYR A 313 -6.22 -12.45 -1.04
CA TYR A 313 -6.98 -13.62 -0.61
C TYR A 313 -8.39 -13.25 -0.13
N PRO A 314 -9.39 -14.11 -0.39
CA PRO A 314 -10.74 -13.95 0.14
C PRO A 314 -10.71 -13.69 1.65
N SER A 315 -11.60 -12.82 2.14
CA SER A 315 -11.67 -12.31 3.51
C SER A 315 -10.60 -11.30 3.96
N ALA A 316 -9.56 -11.01 3.18
CA ALA A 316 -8.67 -9.90 3.50
C ALA A 316 -9.44 -8.55 3.48
N PRO A 317 -9.13 -7.61 4.39
CA PRO A 317 -9.74 -6.28 4.35
C PRO A 317 -9.56 -5.62 2.98
N GLY A 318 -10.67 -5.20 2.37
CA GLY A 318 -10.68 -4.56 1.05
C GLY A 318 -10.67 -5.53 -0.15
N TYR A 319 -10.48 -6.84 0.05
CA TYR A 319 -10.48 -7.83 -1.03
C TYR A 319 -11.75 -7.80 -1.87
N GLU A 320 -12.92 -7.83 -1.23
CA GLU A 320 -14.22 -7.80 -1.92
C GLU A 320 -14.43 -6.50 -2.72
N ALA A 321 -13.89 -5.39 -2.23
CA ALA A 321 -13.95 -4.11 -2.94
C ALA A 321 -13.06 -4.14 -4.20
N VAL A 322 -11.87 -4.74 -4.12
CA VAL A 322 -11.00 -4.96 -5.27
C VAL A 322 -11.66 -5.90 -6.28
N ALA A 323 -12.16 -7.05 -5.84
CA ALA A 323 -12.87 -8.00 -6.69
C ALA A 323 -14.07 -7.35 -7.40
N THR A 324 -14.83 -6.53 -6.68
CA THR A 324 -15.93 -5.75 -7.26
C THR A 324 -15.45 -4.77 -8.33
N CYS A 325 -14.29 -4.11 -8.14
CA CYS A 325 -13.73 -3.20 -9.12
C CYS A 325 -13.24 -3.90 -10.41
N LEU A 326 -12.86 -5.17 -10.31
CA LEU A 326 -12.41 -6.01 -11.42
C LEU A 326 -13.54 -6.76 -12.12
N ALA A 327 -14.73 -6.80 -11.51
CA ALA A 327 -15.90 -7.44 -12.11
C ALA A 327 -16.27 -6.81 -13.46
N SER A 328 -16.97 -7.57 -14.31
CA SER A 328 -17.37 -7.11 -15.64
C SER A 328 -18.14 -5.77 -15.57
N PRO A 329 -18.07 -4.91 -16.61
CA PRO A 329 -18.75 -3.62 -16.60
C PRO A 329 -20.24 -3.71 -16.25
N ALA A 330 -20.95 -4.74 -16.75
CA ALA A 330 -22.34 -5.01 -16.43
C ALA A 330 -22.55 -5.36 -14.95
N THR A 331 -21.67 -6.18 -14.39
CA THR A 331 -21.69 -6.55 -12.96
C THR A 331 -21.46 -5.33 -12.07
N ARG A 332 -20.49 -4.47 -12.43
CA ARG A 332 -20.22 -3.22 -11.72
C ARG A 332 -21.38 -2.24 -11.78
N ALA A 333 -22.00 -2.07 -12.95
CA ALA A 333 -23.17 -1.22 -13.11
C ALA A 333 -24.36 -1.70 -12.26
N ARG A 334 -24.53 -3.01 -12.11
CA ARG A 334 -25.56 -3.62 -11.25
C ARG A 334 -25.26 -3.39 -9.76
N ILE A 335 -24.00 -3.56 -9.32
CA ILE A 335 -23.60 -3.36 -7.92
C ILE A 335 -23.70 -1.88 -7.51
N ALA A 336 -23.39 -0.95 -8.42
CA ALA A 336 -23.50 0.49 -8.16
C ALA A 336 -24.95 0.96 -7.98
N ARG A 337 -25.93 0.24 -8.55
CA ARG A 337 -27.36 0.47 -8.34
C ARG A 337 -27.80 -0.38 -7.13
N ARG A 338 -27.85 0.20 -5.93
CA ARG A 338 -28.48 -0.46 -4.77
C ARG A 338 -29.91 -0.93 -5.13
N PRO A 339 -30.41 -2.05 -4.58
CA PRO A 339 -31.80 -2.47 -4.83
C PRO A 339 -32.77 -1.45 -4.24
N GLU A 340 -33.83 -1.13 -4.97
CA GLU A 340 -34.96 -0.37 -4.44
C GLU A 340 -35.50 -1.12 -3.21
N ALA A 341 -35.61 -0.40 -2.09
CA ALA A 341 -36.25 -0.92 -0.89
C ALA A 341 -37.72 -1.20 -1.22
N GLY A 342 -38.08 -2.49 -1.25
CA GLY A 342 -39.48 -2.94 -1.17
C GLY A 342 -39.96 -2.99 0.27
#